data_AF-A0A2V7HD26-F1
#
_entry.id   AF-A0A2V7HD26-F1
#
_cell.length_a   1.000
_cell.length_b   1.000
_cell.length_c   1.000
_cell.angle_alpha   90.00
_cell.angle_beta   90.00
_cell.angle_gamma   90.00
#
_symmetry.space_group_name_H-M   'P 1'
#
loop_
_entity.id
_entity.type
_entity.pdbx_description
1 polymer ?
#
loop_
_entity_poly.entity_id
_entity_poly.type
_entity_poly.pdbx_seq_one_letter_code
_entity_poly.pdbx_strand_id
1 'polypeptide(L)'
;MRDLTGMVTSVQADLARLPRVLDALLGDLEAVAWRERPAPTEWSPLEIVCHLRDEEAEDFGARLRVVVEGGTRFAAIDPERWVEQRA
;
A
#
# COMPACT_ATOMS: atom_id res chain seq x y z
N MET A 1 10.56 -19.78 22.96
CA MET A 1 10.45 -18.31 22.82
C MET A 1 10.26 -18.02 21.33
N ARG A 2 9.30 -17.18 20.92
CA ARG A 2 9.12 -16.87 19.49
C ARG A 2 10.31 -16.06 18.99
N ASP A 3 10.85 -16.42 17.82
CA ASP A 3 11.90 -15.64 17.16
C ASP A 3 11.28 -14.39 16.50
N LEU A 4 11.22 -13.31 17.27
CA LEU A 4 10.67 -12.04 16.80
C LEU A 4 11.60 -11.34 15.81
N THR A 5 12.92 -11.50 15.96
CA THR A 5 13.91 -10.89 15.06
C THR A 5 13.84 -11.52 13.67
N GLY A 6 13.73 -12.84 13.59
CA GLY A 6 13.53 -13.56 12.34
C GLY A 6 12.21 -13.16 11.67
N MET A 7 11.13 -13.02 12.44
CA MET A 7 9.84 -12.56 11.93
C MET A 7 9.90 -11.14 11.34
N VAL A 8 10.49 -10.18 12.05
CA VAL A 8 10.64 -8.79 11.55
C VAL A 8 11.49 -8.76 10.29
N THR A 9 12.60 -9.49 10.25
CA THR A 9 13.45 -9.60 9.07
C THR A 9 12.68 -10.15 7.87
N SER A 10 11.86 -11.17 8.07
CA SER A 10 11.02 -11.74 7.00
C SER A 10 10.01 -10.72 6.47
N VAL A 11 9.29 -10.03 7.36
CA VAL A 11 8.30 -9.02 6.97
C VAL A 11 8.95 -7.88 6.18
N GLN A 12 10.12 -7.39 6.63
CA GLN A 12 10.86 -6.37 5.89
C GLN A 12 11.27 -6.84 4.48
N ALA A 13 11.71 -8.09 4.36
CA ALA A 13 12.07 -8.67 3.06
C ALA A 13 10.86 -8.83 2.13
N ASP A 14 9.68 -9.15 2.69
CA ASP A 14 8.45 -9.25 1.93
C ASP A 14 7.96 -7.88 1.44
N LEU A 15 7.92 -6.87 2.32
CA LEU A 15 7.55 -5.50 1.97
C LEU A 15 8.50 -4.89 0.93
N ALA A 16 9.81 -5.10 1.08
CA ALA A 16 10.81 -4.61 0.13
C ALA A 16 10.68 -5.23 -1.28
N ARG A 17 9.96 -6.35 -1.42
CA ARG A 17 9.73 -7.02 -2.70
C ARG A 17 8.60 -6.38 -3.50
N LEU A 18 7.70 -5.63 -2.86
CA LEU A 18 6.47 -5.10 -3.45
C LEU A 18 6.72 -4.30 -4.75
N PRO A 19 7.66 -3.34 -4.82
CA PRO A 19 7.88 -2.57 -6.06
C PRO A 19 8.24 -3.46 -7.25
N ARG A 20 9.04 -4.51 -7.04
CA ARG A 20 9.41 -5.46 -8.11
C ARG A 20 8.24 -6.34 -8.53
N VAL A 21 7.36 -6.71 -7.59
CA VAL A 21 6.15 -7.48 -7.90
C VAL A 21 5.19 -6.63 -8.72
N LEU A 22 4.99 -5.37 -8.35
CA LEU A 22 4.14 -4.43 -9.11
C LEU A 22 4.71 -4.18 -10.52
N ASP A 23 6.02 -3.98 -10.64
CA ASP A 23 6.70 -3.83 -11.93
C ASP A 23 6.52 -5.07 -12.82
N ALA A 24 6.71 -6.27 -12.28
CA ALA A 24 6.52 -7.51 -13.03
C ALA A 24 5.06 -7.75 -13.46
N LEU A 25 4.08 -7.25 -12.71
CA LEU A 25 2.65 -7.41 -13.01
C LEU A 25 2.11 -6.35 -13.97
N LEU A 26 2.63 -5.12 -13.88
CA LEU A 26 2.01 -3.93 -14.48
C LEU A 26 2.95 -3.17 -15.43
N GLY A 27 4.24 -3.48 -15.44
CA GLY A 27 5.28 -2.72 -16.17
C GLY A 27 5.10 -2.72 -17.69
N ASP A 28 4.51 -3.79 -18.23
CA ASP A 28 4.24 -3.93 -19.68
C ASP A 28 2.84 -3.44 -20.09
N LEU A 29 2.04 -2.90 -19.16
CA LEU A 29 0.71 -2.39 -19.49
C LEU A 29 0.81 -1.07 -20.26
N GLU A 30 0.04 -1.00 -21.35
CA GLU A 30 -0.17 0.24 -22.10
C GLU A 30 -0.86 1.30 -21.23
N ALA A 31 -0.61 2.57 -21.53
CA ALA A 31 -1.10 3.71 -20.73
C ALA A 31 -2.64 3.76 -20.61
N VAL A 32 -3.37 3.20 -21.58
CA VAL A 32 -4.83 3.08 -21.55
C VAL A 32 -5.29 2.02 -20.54
N ALA A 33 -4.65 0.85 -20.53
CA ALA A 33 -4.99 -0.26 -19.64
C ALA A 33 -4.72 0.11 -18.17
N TRP A 34 -3.70 0.95 -17.91
CA TRP A 34 -3.43 1.50 -16.58
C TRP A 34 -4.59 2.27 -15.96
N ARG A 35 -5.45 2.86 -16.78
CA ARG A 35 -6.57 3.74 -16.35
C ARG A 35 -7.94 3.10 -16.55
N GLU A 36 -7.98 1.92 -17.15
CA GLU A 36 -9.24 1.23 -17.41
C GLU A 36 -9.75 0.59 -16.12
N ARG A 37 -10.98 0.93 -15.75
CA ARG A 37 -11.72 0.24 -14.69
C ARG A 37 -12.45 -0.94 -15.33
N PRO A 38 -12.28 -2.19 -14.83
CA PRO A 38 -12.94 -3.35 -15.42
C PRO A 38 -14.47 -3.32 -15.24
N ALA A 39 -14.95 -2.67 -14.18
CA ALA A 39 -16.35 -2.38 -13.92
C ALA A 39 -16.50 -1.01 -13.22
N PRO A 40 -17.69 -0.39 -13.24
CA PRO A 40 -17.91 0.93 -12.62
C PRO A 40 -17.55 0.99 -11.12
N THR A 41 -17.64 -0.14 -10.42
CA THR A 41 -17.37 -0.26 -8.98
C THR A 41 -15.98 -0.81 -8.66
N GLU A 42 -15.14 -1.08 -9.66
CA GLU A 42 -13.80 -1.61 -9.49
C GLU A 42 -12.74 -0.54 -9.76
N TRP A 43 -11.56 -0.73 -9.19
CA TRP A 43 -10.42 0.16 -9.39
C TRP A 43 -9.58 -0.28 -10.60
N SER A 44 -9.04 0.71 -11.29
CA SER A 44 -8.00 0.55 -12.30
C SER A 44 -6.65 0.21 -11.65
N PRO A 45 -5.67 -0.31 -12.43
CA PRO A 45 -4.32 -0.55 -11.92
C PRO A 45 -3.66 0.68 -11.29
N LEU A 46 -3.87 1.87 -11.87
CA LEU A 46 -3.35 3.14 -11.33
C LEU A 46 -3.92 3.42 -9.94
N GLU A 47 -5.23 3.30 -9.79
CA GLU A 47 -5.94 3.50 -8.53
C GLU A 47 -5.46 2.53 -7.44
N ILE A 48 -5.25 1.25 -7.80
CA ILE A 48 -4.72 0.24 -6.88
C ILE A 48 -3.30 0.60 -6.43
N VAL A 49 -2.41 0.97 -7.34
CA VAL A 49 -1.01 1.31 -6.98
C VAL A 49 -0.95 2.57 -6.12
N CYS A 50 -1.74 3.59 -6.43
CA CYS A 50 -1.84 4.80 -5.61
C CYS A 50 -2.43 4.50 -4.22
N HIS A 51 -3.45 3.64 -4.14
CA HIS A 51 -3.99 3.17 -2.86
C HIS A 51 -2.92 2.48 -2.00
N LEU A 52 -2.17 1.53 -2.57
CA LEU A 52 -1.11 0.82 -1.85
C LEU A 52 -0.01 1.76 -1.33
N ARG A 53 0.36 2.78 -2.13
CA ARG A 53 1.31 3.83 -1.73
C ARG A 53 0.78 4.63 -0.53
N ASP A 54 -0.47 5.08 -0.61
CA ASP A 54 -1.06 5.96 0.39
C ASP A 54 -1.32 5.21 1.70
N GLU A 55 -1.78 3.95 1.63
CA GLU A 55 -1.93 3.04 2.76
C GLU A 55 -0.60 2.80 3.49
N GLU A 56 0.48 2.47 2.76
CA GLU A 56 1.79 2.24 3.38
C GLU A 56 2.32 3.50 4.07
N ALA A 57 2.16 4.67 3.45
CA ALA A 57 2.71 5.92 3.97
C ALA A 57 1.87 6.53 5.11
N GLU A 58 0.55 6.60 4.92
CA GLU A 58 -0.36 7.40 5.74
C GLU A 58 -1.28 6.57 6.64
N ASP A 59 -1.44 5.26 6.38
CA ASP A 59 -2.12 4.35 7.30
C ASP A 59 -1.13 3.45 8.06
N PHE A 60 -0.66 2.36 7.45
CA PHE A 60 0.11 1.32 8.13
C PHE A 60 1.41 1.86 8.71
N GLY A 61 2.22 2.55 7.92
CA GLY A 61 3.49 3.12 8.36
C GLY A 61 3.31 4.20 9.44
N ALA A 62 2.30 5.05 9.29
CA ALA A 62 1.96 6.08 10.26
C ALA A 62 1.51 5.48 11.61
N ARG A 63 0.65 4.46 11.58
CA ARG A 63 0.18 3.77 12.79
C ARG A 63 1.28 2.97 13.47
N LEU A 64 2.13 2.28 12.69
CA LEU A 64 3.27 1.55 13.24
C LEU A 64 4.20 2.49 14.01
N ARG A 65 4.46 3.67 13.47
CA ARG A 65 5.26 4.71 14.14
C ARG A 65 4.66 5.12 15.48
N VAL A 66 3.35 5.41 15.51
CA VAL A 66 2.63 5.73 16.76
C VAL A 66 2.81 4.62 17.80
N VAL A 67 2.64 3.35 17.42
CA VAL A 67 2.75 2.22 18.35
C VAL A 67 4.17 2.08 18.89
N VAL A 68 5.18 2.13 18.01
CA VAL A 68 6.60 1.97 18.41
C VAL A 68 7.06 3.12 19.30
N GLU A 69 6.53 4.33 19.09
CA GLU A 69 6.81 5.51 19.91
C GLU A 69 5.99 5.55 21.21
N GLY A 70 5.13 4.56 21.48
CA GLY A 70 4.29 4.48 22.68
C GLY A 70 3.09 5.44 22.67
N GLY A 71 2.71 5.95 21.51
CA GLY A 71 1.54 6.78 21.31
C GLY A 71 0.23 5.99 21.39
N THR A 72 -0.85 6.71 21.70
CA THR A 72 -2.21 6.14 21.87
C THR A 72 -3.26 6.81 20.99
N ARG A 73 -2.84 7.78 20.17
CA ARG A 73 -3.71 8.54 19.28
C ARG A 73 -3.31 8.27 17.84
N PHE A 74 -4.27 7.88 17.03
CA PHE A 74 -4.10 7.60 15.61
C PHE A 74 -4.79 8.69 14.79
N ALA A 75 -4.18 9.08 13.67
CA ALA A 75 -4.83 9.95 12.71
C ALA A 75 -6.08 9.26 12.13
N ALA A 76 -7.11 10.04 11.83
CA ALA A 76 -8.23 9.56 11.05
C ALA A 76 -7.78 9.41 9.59
N ILE A 77 -8.27 8.38 8.91
CA ILE A 77 -7.95 8.05 7.53
C ILE A 77 -9.25 7.80 6.75
N ASP A 78 -9.18 7.97 5.43
CA ASP A 78 -10.29 7.66 4.51
C ASP A 78 -9.71 7.08 3.20
N PRO A 79 -9.27 5.81 3.22
CA PRO A 79 -8.50 5.26 2.11
C PRO A 79 -9.26 5.14 0.80
N GLU A 80 -10.57 4.84 0.87
CA GLU A 80 -11.43 4.80 -0.32
C GLU A 80 -11.52 6.18 -0.98
N ARG A 81 -11.66 7.24 -0.18
CA ARG A 81 -11.69 8.61 -0.68
C ARG A 81 -10.35 9.07 -1.26
N TRP A 82 -9.22 8.57 -0.74
CA TRP A 82 -7.90 8.91 -1.29
C TRP A 82 -7.74 8.45 -2.73
N VAL A 83 -8.31 7.30 -3.08
CA VAL A 83 -8.32 6.79 -4.46
C VAL A 83 -8.93 7.82 -5.41
N GLU A 84 -10.09 8.37 -5.07
CA GLU A 84 -10.79 9.36 -5.91
C GLU A 84 -10.04 10.69 -6.05
N GLN A 85 -9.20 11.03 -5.07
CA GLN A 85 -8.56 12.35 -4.99
C GLN A 85 -7.11 12.38 -5.48
N ARG A 86 -6.43 11.22 -5.50
CA ARG A 86 -4.97 11.14 -5.60
C ARG A 86 -4.48 10.13 -6.66
N ALA A 87 -5.39 9.47 -7.37
CA ALA A 87 -5.09 8.56 -8.48
C ALA A 87 -5.02 9.29 -9.84
#